data_AF-A0A9D3Y0M7-F1
#
_entry.id   AF-A0A9D3Y0M7-F1
#
_cell.length_a   1.000
_cell.length_b   1.000
_cell.length_c   1.000
_cell.angle_alpha   90.00
_cell.angle_beta   90.00
_cell.angle_gamma   90.00
#
_symmetry.space_group_name_H-M   'P 1'
#
loop_
_entity.id
_entity.type
_entity.pdbx_description
1 polymer ?
#
loop_
_entity_poly.entity_id
_entity_poly.type
_entity_poly.pdbx_seq_one_letter_code
_entity_poly.pdbx_strand_id
1 'polypeptide(L)'
;MMSALMSSLTSIFNSSSTIFAMDIWTHIRKKASELELMIVGRMFVIVLVVISIIWIPVLRLTGTELYVYIQEVSSFLQPPICCIFLLAIFWPRLNEQGAFWGLVFGMLVGLARFVGEYSFKAPVCGEEDTRPGIIKNFHYLYFSIFLFVVTGMVATIVTMATKPIDRRCLYRLTFWTRHSKKPRLDIDTVHADYSSSSSGTSSESHEREMQVLKQTDESEDFPEKPENTEAGDVIVEDSENNANHGGTSCYRRIFNWICGLENVDKTHINKRKVQRVDMVDIAEQPRWKLVSNVAAVVCMICMITVAIVFA
;
A
#
# COMPACT_ATOMS: atom_id res chain seq x y z
N MET A 1 10.58 -29.31 -0.68
CA MET A 1 11.16 -28.10 -1.31
C MET A 1 10.27 -27.54 -2.42
N MET A 2 9.88 -28.31 -3.44
CA MET A 2 9.05 -27.81 -4.55
C MET A 2 7.72 -27.18 -4.10
N SER A 3 7.03 -27.76 -3.12
CA SER A 3 5.79 -27.19 -2.56
C SER A 3 6.03 -25.82 -1.88
N ALA A 4 7.15 -25.64 -1.17
CA ALA A 4 7.49 -24.36 -0.53
C ALA A 4 7.80 -23.27 -1.56
N LEU A 5 8.49 -23.63 -2.66
CA LEU A 5 8.74 -22.72 -3.78
C LEU A 5 7.44 -22.31 -4.47
N MET A 6 6.57 -23.28 -4.78
CA MET A 6 5.26 -23.00 -5.37
C MET A 6 4.41 -22.10 -4.47
N SER A 7 4.40 -22.35 -3.16
CA SER A 7 3.68 -21.50 -2.19
C SER A 7 4.22 -20.06 -2.16
N SER A 8 5.53 -19.88 -2.16
CA SER A 8 6.15 -18.54 -2.16
C SER A 8 5.83 -17.78 -3.45
N LEU A 9 5.92 -18.44 -4.61
CA LEU A 9 5.57 -17.86 -5.90
C LEU A 9 4.08 -17.49 -5.97
N THR A 10 3.19 -18.38 -5.53
CA THR A 10 1.75 -18.10 -5.46
C THR A 10 1.47 -16.88 -4.57
N SER A 11 2.16 -16.77 -3.42
CA SER A 11 2.01 -15.61 -2.52
C SER A 11 2.42 -14.31 -3.21
N ILE A 12 3.58 -14.28 -3.89
CA ILE A 12 4.11 -13.09 -4.56
C ILE A 12 3.21 -12.65 -5.73
N PHE A 13 2.71 -13.60 -6.52
CA PHE A 13 1.82 -13.28 -7.62
C PHE A 13 0.44 -12.82 -7.15
N ASN A 14 -0.08 -13.39 -6.06
CA ASN A 14 -1.37 -12.98 -5.49
C ASN A 14 -1.31 -11.59 -4.84
N SER A 15 -0.22 -11.26 -4.13
CA SER A 15 -0.04 -9.91 -3.58
C SER A 15 0.13 -8.88 -4.70
N SER A 16 0.94 -9.18 -5.71
CA SER A 16 1.17 -8.27 -6.84
C SER A 16 -0.09 -8.02 -7.66
N SER A 17 -0.92 -9.04 -7.88
CA SER A 17 -2.20 -8.88 -8.59
C SER A 17 -3.23 -8.07 -7.79
N THR A 18 -3.23 -8.20 -6.47
CA THR A 18 -4.08 -7.41 -5.59
C THR A 18 -3.67 -5.94 -5.61
N ILE A 19 -2.36 -5.64 -5.50
CA ILE A 19 -1.82 -4.27 -5.62
C ILE A 19 -2.20 -3.68 -6.99
N PHE A 20 -2.00 -4.42 -8.08
CA PHE A 20 -2.36 -3.93 -9.41
C PHE A 20 -3.87 -3.68 -9.55
N ALA A 21 -4.70 -4.60 -9.09
CA ALA A 21 -6.14 -4.46 -9.17
C ALA A 21 -6.64 -3.30 -8.30
N MET A 22 -6.29 -3.28 -7.02
CA MET A 22 -6.79 -2.27 -6.08
C MET A 22 -6.16 -0.90 -6.31
N ASP A 23 -4.84 -0.82 -6.50
CA ASP A 23 -4.15 0.48 -6.48
C ASP A 23 -4.05 1.12 -7.87
N ILE A 24 -3.98 0.32 -8.94
CA ILE A 24 -3.85 0.83 -10.32
C ILE A 24 -5.20 0.78 -11.05
N TRP A 25 -5.88 -0.37 -11.07
CA TRP A 25 -7.09 -0.54 -11.89
C TRP A 25 -8.26 0.32 -11.40
N THR A 26 -8.47 0.45 -10.09
CA THR A 26 -9.55 1.30 -9.56
C THR A 26 -9.31 2.79 -9.83
N HIS A 27 -8.05 3.22 -9.93
CA HIS A 27 -7.69 4.59 -10.27
C HIS A 27 -7.97 4.91 -11.75
N ILE A 28 -7.65 3.97 -12.65
CA ILE A 28 -7.94 4.10 -14.09
C ILE A 28 -9.46 4.01 -14.35
N ARG A 29 -10.14 3.05 -13.70
CA ARG A 29 -11.57 2.83 -13.84
C ARG A 29 -12.28 3.03 -12.50
N LYS A 30 -12.67 4.28 -12.24
CA LYS A 30 -13.37 4.70 -11.00
C LYS A 30 -14.70 3.96 -10.71
N LYS A 31 -15.30 3.30 -11.72
CA LYS A 31 -16.49 2.44 -11.61
C LYS A 31 -16.17 0.98 -12.02
N ALA A 32 -15.13 0.39 -11.44
CA ALA A 32 -14.81 -1.03 -11.66
C ALA A 32 -15.78 -1.91 -10.86
N SER A 33 -16.28 -2.98 -11.47
CA SER A 33 -17.06 -4.01 -10.77
C SER A 33 -16.13 -4.96 -10.01
N GLU A 34 -16.60 -5.54 -8.88
CA GLU A 34 -15.86 -6.55 -8.12
C GLU A 34 -15.44 -7.76 -9.00
N LEU A 35 -16.31 -8.14 -9.94
CA LEU A 35 -16.04 -9.22 -10.89
C LEU A 35 -14.95 -8.85 -11.89
N GLU A 36 -14.97 -7.61 -12.34
CA GLU A 36 -13.94 -7.08 -13.24
C GLU A 36 -12.57 -7.06 -12.55
N LEU A 37 -12.53 -6.61 -11.30
CA LEU A 37 -11.33 -6.55 -10.48
C LEU A 37 -10.68 -7.94 -10.31
N MET A 38 -11.51 -8.96 -10.07
CA MET A 38 -11.05 -10.35 -9.95
C MET A 38 -10.48 -10.89 -11.28
N ILE A 39 -11.13 -10.59 -12.41
CA ILE A 39 -10.69 -11.02 -13.74
C ILE A 39 -9.35 -10.35 -14.09
N VAL A 40 -9.25 -9.04 -13.88
CA VAL A 40 -8.04 -8.26 -14.13
C VAL A 40 -6.88 -8.77 -13.29
N GLY A 41 -7.11 -9.06 -12.00
CA GLY A 41 -6.10 -9.65 -11.12
C GLY A 41 -5.55 -10.99 -11.67
N ARG A 42 -6.42 -11.89 -12.12
CA ARG A 42 -6.00 -13.18 -12.69
C ARG A 42 -5.25 -13.03 -14.01
N MET A 43 -5.69 -12.14 -14.89
CA MET A 43 -4.99 -11.84 -16.15
C MET A 43 -3.62 -11.26 -15.89
N PHE A 44 -3.48 -10.39 -14.89
CA PHE A 44 -2.20 -9.81 -14.50
C PHE A 44 -1.21 -10.87 -14.01
N VAL A 45 -1.66 -11.89 -13.26
CA VAL A 45 -0.80 -13.02 -12.86
C VAL A 45 -0.20 -13.73 -14.08
N ILE A 46 -1.01 -14.01 -15.12
CA ILE A 46 -0.53 -14.65 -16.35
C ILE A 46 0.55 -13.79 -17.02
N VAL A 47 0.31 -12.48 -17.12
CA VAL A 47 1.28 -11.53 -17.68
C VAL A 47 2.59 -11.52 -16.87
N LEU A 48 2.51 -11.47 -15.55
CA LEU A 48 3.69 -11.50 -14.67
C LEU A 48 4.50 -12.78 -14.84
N VAL A 49 3.85 -13.94 -15.00
CA VAL A 49 4.54 -15.22 -15.23
C VAL A 49 5.31 -15.18 -16.56
N VAL A 50 4.70 -14.66 -17.63
CA VAL A 50 5.36 -14.54 -18.93
C VAL A 50 6.57 -13.60 -18.84
N ILE A 51 6.43 -12.44 -18.21
CA ILE A 51 7.54 -11.49 -18.00
C ILE A 51 8.65 -12.13 -17.17
N SER A 52 8.31 -12.90 -16.13
CA SER A 52 9.29 -13.60 -15.28
C SER A 52 10.13 -14.61 -16.07
N ILE A 53 9.50 -15.36 -16.99
CA ILE A 53 10.20 -16.31 -17.87
C ILE A 53 11.12 -15.56 -18.85
N ILE A 54 10.65 -14.45 -19.41
CA ILE A 54 11.46 -13.60 -20.32
C ILE A 54 12.67 -12.99 -19.59
N TRP A 55 12.61 -12.81 -18.27
CA TRP A 55 13.70 -12.23 -17.48
C TRP A 55 14.83 -13.21 -17.13
N ILE A 56 14.61 -14.53 -17.22
CA ILE A 56 15.61 -15.57 -16.92
C ILE A 56 16.95 -15.37 -17.65
N PRO A 57 17.04 -15.06 -18.97
CA PRO A 57 18.31 -14.81 -19.63
C PRO A 57 19.11 -13.66 -19.02
N VAL A 58 18.45 -12.60 -18.56
CA VAL A 58 19.11 -11.45 -17.93
C VAL A 58 19.87 -11.87 -16.68
N LEU A 59 19.28 -12.75 -15.86
CA LEU A 59 19.92 -13.30 -14.66
C LEU A 59 21.17 -14.14 -14.96
N ARG A 60 21.26 -14.73 -16.16
CA ARG A 60 22.44 -15.52 -16.57
C ARG A 60 23.58 -14.64 -17.07
N LEU A 61 23.29 -13.42 -17.52
CA LEU A 61 24.27 -12.49 -18.08
C LEU A 61 25.11 -11.76 -17.04
N THR A 62 24.71 -11.77 -15.76
CA THR A 62 25.41 -11.10 -14.67
C THR A 62 26.59 -11.92 -14.15
N GLY A 63 26.56 -13.26 -14.27
CA GLY A 63 27.65 -14.14 -13.81
C GLY A 63 27.89 -14.14 -12.30
N THR A 64 27.03 -13.46 -11.53
CA THR A 64 27.08 -13.35 -10.07
C THR A 64 26.19 -14.39 -9.40
N GLU A 65 26.48 -14.71 -8.14
CA GLU A 65 25.60 -15.51 -7.31
C GLU A 65 24.19 -14.89 -7.24
N LEU A 66 23.15 -15.72 -7.40
CA LEU A 66 21.76 -15.28 -7.48
C LEU A 66 21.34 -14.46 -6.24
N TYR A 67 21.84 -14.85 -5.06
CA TYR A 67 21.56 -14.15 -3.81
C TYR A 67 22.12 -12.73 -3.82
N VAL A 68 23.37 -12.56 -4.27
CA VAL A 68 24.03 -11.25 -4.35
C VAL A 68 23.28 -10.35 -5.34
N TYR A 69 22.88 -10.89 -6.48
CA TYR A 69 22.08 -10.15 -7.46
C TYR A 69 20.75 -9.64 -6.89
N ILE A 70 20.00 -10.50 -6.19
CA ILE A 70 18.72 -10.09 -5.57
C ILE A 70 18.97 -8.98 -4.54
N GLN A 71 20.02 -9.11 -3.73
CA GLN A 71 20.37 -8.13 -2.71
C GLN A 71 20.84 -6.79 -3.30
N GLU A 72 21.59 -6.82 -4.40
CA GLU A 72 22.00 -5.62 -5.15
C GLU A 72 20.76 -4.86 -5.67
N VAL A 73 19.85 -5.55 -6.37
CA VAL A 73 18.62 -4.95 -6.89
C VAL A 73 17.76 -4.37 -5.77
N SER A 74 17.57 -5.11 -4.67
CA SER A 74 16.84 -4.62 -3.50
C SER A 74 17.51 -3.40 -2.87
N SER A 75 18.85 -3.35 -2.86
CA SER A 75 19.62 -2.23 -2.31
C SER A 75 19.48 -0.94 -3.13
N PHE A 76 19.00 -0.99 -4.37
CA PHE A 76 18.72 0.19 -5.19
C PHE A 76 17.27 0.68 -5.09
N LEU A 77 16.31 -0.22 -4.83
CA LEU A 77 14.87 0.10 -4.85
C LEU A 77 14.28 0.29 -3.45
N GLN A 78 14.70 -0.51 -2.47
CA GLN A 78 14.13 -0.51 -1.12
C GLN A 78 14.46 0.74 -0.28
N PRO A 79 15.68 1.33 -0.33
CA PRO A 79 16.04 2.42 0.58
C PRO A 79 15.19 3.70 0.44
N PRO A 80 14.87 4.19 -0.78
CA PRO A 80 13.98 5.35 -0.94
C PRO A 80 12.60 5.12 -0.32
N ILE A 81 12.02 3.94 -0.55
CA ILE A 81 10.70 3.56 -0.03
C ILE A 81 10.74 3.51 1.50
N CYS A 82 11.74 2.83 2.08
CA CYS A 82 11.93 2.78 3.53
C CYS A 82 12.13 4.17 4.13
N CYS A 83 12.88 5.06 3.48
CA CYS A 83 13.13 6.41 3.96
C CYS A 83 11.82 7.21 4.08
N ILE A 84 11.03 7.26 3.01
CA ILE A 84 9.76 7.98 2.99
C ILE A 84 8.78 7.37 4.00
N PHE A 85 8.72 6.04 4.11
CA PHE A 85 7.86 5.35 5.07
C PHE A 85 8.22 5.70 6.52
N LEU A 86 9.50 5.68 6.88
CA LEU A 86 9.96 6.07 8.21
C LEU A 86 9.67 7.55 8.49
N LEU A 87 9.94 8.44 7.53
CA LEU A 87 9.62 9.86 7.67
C LEU A 87 8.11 10.09 7.83
N ALA A 88 7.26 9.37 7.09
CA ALA A 88 5.81 9.50 7.17
C ALA A 88 5.26 9.11 8.55
N ILE A 89 5.83 8.08 9.18
CA ILE A 89 5.41 7.60 10.50
C ILE A 89 5.90 8.51 11.63
N PHE A 90 7.19 8.87 11.61
CA PHE A 90 7.83 9.56 12.73
C PHE A 90 7.77 11.08 12.63
N TRP A 91 7.61 11.64 11.43
CA TRP A 91 7.63 13.08 11.21
C TRP A 91 6.27 13.60 10.70
N PRO A 92 5.43 14.19 11.58
CA PRO A 92 4.09 14.66 11.21
C PRO A 92 4.08 15.88 10.28
N ARG A 93 5.24 16.36 9.86
CA ARG A 93 5.37 17.48 8.93
C ARG A 93 5.55 17.02 7.49
N LEU A 94 5.80 15.72 7.24
CA LEU A 94 6.01 15.22 5.88
C LEU A 94 4.75 15.47 5.03
N ASN A 95 4.94 16.19 3.92
CA ASN A 95 3.86 16.55 2.99
C ASN A 95 3.84 15.60 1.80
N GLU A 96 2.69 15.51 1.10
CA GLU A 96 2.53 14.67 -0.10
C GLU A 96 3.57 14.98 -1.17
N GLN A 97 3.79 16.27 -1.47
CA GLN A 97 4.79 16.70 -2.45
C GLN A 97 6.21 16.31 -2.03
N GLY A 98 6.55 16.42 -0.74
CA GLY A 98 7.86 16.04 -0.23
C GLY A 98 8.10 14.53 -0.33
N ALA A 99 7.09 13.74 0.02
CA ALA A 99 7.12 12.29 -0.13
C ALA A 99 7.26 11.87 -1.60
N PHE A 100 6.46 12.46 -2.49
CA PHE A 100 6.46 12.16 -3.92
C PHE A 100 7.79 12.50 -4.59
N TRP A 101 8.25 13.75 -4.48
CA TRP A 101 9.49 14.19 -5.12
C TRP A 101 10.73 13.53 -4.51
N GLY A 102 10.72 13.29 -3.19
CA GLY A 102 11.77 12.52 -2.53
C GLY A 102 11.86 11.10 -3.08
N LEU A 103 10.72 10.38 -3.14
CA LEU A 103 10.67 9.02 -3.67
C LEU A 103 11.09 8.95 -5.14
N VAL A 104 10.57 9.86 -5.98
CA VAL A 104 10.91 9.92 -7.41
C VAL A 104 12.40 10.16 -7.60
N PHE A 105 12.98 11.13 -6.88
CA PHE A 105 14.41 11.41 -6.95
C PHE A 105 15.25 10.21 -6.51
N GLY A 106 14.93 9.61 -5.35
CA GLY A 106 15.62 8.44 -4.83
C GLY A 106 15.53 7.24 -5.77
N MET A 107 14.36 6.98 -6.34
CA MET A 107 14.15 5.90 -7.32
C MET A 107 14.92 6.15 -8.62
N LEU A 108 14.98 7.40 -9.12
CA LEU A 108 15.74 7.74 -10.32
C LEU A 108 17.25 7.54 -10.11
N VAL A 109 17.79 7.96 -8.97
CA VAL A 109 19.20 7.76 -8.64
C VAL A 109 19.53 6.27 -8.46
N GLY A 110 18.64 5.51 -7.80
CA GLY A 110 18.76 4.06 -7.69
C GLY A 110 18.73 3.36 -9.06
N LEU A 111 17.80 3.76 -9.93
CA LEU A 111 17.69 3.21 -11.29
C LEU A 111 18.90 3.56 -12.16
N ALA A 112 19.41 4.80 -12.08
CA ALA A 112 20.62 5.21 -12.79
C ALA A 112 21.83 4.36 -12.36
N ARG A 113 21.94 4.03 -11.07
CA ARG A 113 22.98 3.14 -10.54
C ARG A 113 22.83 1.71 -11.04
N PHE A 114 21.60 1.18 -11.06
CA PHE A 114 21.29 -0.14 -11.58
C PHE A 114 21.63 -0.27 -13.08
N VAL A 115 21.23 0.72 -13.88
CA VAL A 115 21.56 0.77 -15.32
C VAL A 115 23.07 0.87 -15.51
N GLY A 116 23.76 1.71 -14.74
CA GLY A 116 25.22 1.83 -14.80
C GLY A 116 25.94 0.51 -14.50
N GLU A 117 25.47 -0.26 -13.51
CA GLU A 117 26.05 -1.56 -13.17
C GLU A 117 25.84 -2.61 -14.27
N TYR A 118 24.67 -2.57 -14.92
CA TYR A 118 24.36 -3.45 -16.04
C TYR A 118 25.14 -3.09 -17.31
N SER A 119 25.35 -1.79 -17.57
CA SER A 119 26.09 -1.29 -18.73
C SER A 119 27.60 -1.48 -18.60
N PHE A 120 28.17 -1.25 -17.42
CA PHE A 120 29.61 -1.34 -17.17
C PHE A 120 29.94 -2.60 -16.37
N LYS A 121 30.02 -3.74 -17.07
CA LYS A 121 30.32 -5.04 -16.47
C LYS A 121 31.72 -5.06 -15.85
N ALA A 122 31.89 -5.84 -14.78
CA ALA A 122 33.21 -6.13 -14.25
C ALA A 122 34.05 -6.84 -15.33
N PRO A 123 35.25 -6.35 -15.68
CA PRO A 123 36.12 -7.03 -16.61
C PRO A 123 36.58 -8.38 -16.04
N VAL A 124 36.95 -9.30 -16.92
CA VAL A 124 37.54 -10.58 -16.52
C VAL A 124 38.89 -10.32 -15.85
N CYS A 125 39.30 -11.20 -14.92
CA CYS A 125 40.57 -11.07 -14.21
C CYS A 125 41.74 -10.85 -15.19
N GLY A 126 42.39 -9.69 -15.12
CA GLY A 126 43.58 -9.36 -15.93
C GLY A 126 43.42 -8.23 -16.96
N GLU A 127 42.22 -7.67 -17.15
CA GLU A 127 42.00 -6.51 -18.03
C GLU A 127 41.92 -5.17 -17.27
N GLU A 128 42.22 -4.07 -17.97
CA GLU A 128 42.07 -2.71 -17.42
C GLU A 128 40.60 -2.38 -17.14
N ASP A 129 40.32 -1.91 -15.93
CA ASP A 129 38.97 -1.65 -15.47
C ASP A 129 38.47 -0.29 -15.97
N THR A 130 37.64 -0.31 -17.01
CA THR A 130 37.04 0.88 -17.64
C THR A 130 35.82 1.43 -16.87
N ARG A 131 35.45 0.83 -15.72
CA ARG A 131 34.32 1.28 -14.91
C ARG A 131 34.61 2.65 -14.28
N PRO A 132 33.64 3.59 -14.29
CA PRO A 132 33.81 4.87 -13.60
C PRO A 132 34.03 4.63 -12.10
N GLY A 133 34.92 5.41 -11.48
CA GLY A 133 35.36 5.21 -10.09
C GLY A 133 34.24 5.19 -9.04
N ILE A 134 33.09 5.81 -9.36
CA ILE A 134 31.89 5.82 -8.52
C ILE A 134 31.21 4.43 -8.47
N ILE A 135 31.31 3.64 -9.54
CA ILE A 135 30.77 2.27 -9.60
C ILE A 135 31.77 1.28 -9.02
N LYS A 136 33.07 1.47 -9.31
CA LYS A 136 34.15 0.56 -8.86
C LYS A 136 34.39 0.62 -7.35
N ASN A 137 34.43 1.82 -6.77
CA ASN A 137 34.87 2.00 -5.38
C ASN A 137 33.71 2.03 -4.37
N PHE A 138 32.46 2.10 -4.83
CA PHE A 138 31.29 2.24 -3.97
C PHE A 138 30.46 0.95 -3.98
N HIS A 139 30.65 0.16 -2.93
CA HIS A 139 29.90 -1.09 -2.73
C HIS A 139 28.39 -0.81 -2.62
N TYR A 140 27.56 -1.71 -3.14
CA TYR A 140 26.10 -1.51 -3.23
C TYR A 140 25.46 -1.24 -1.86
N LEU A 141 26.02 -1.79 -0.78
CA LEU A 141 25.51 -1.58 0.59
C LEU A 141 25.75 -0.15 1.10
N TYR A 142 26.92 0.43 0.83
CA TYR A 142 27.21 1.83 1.16
C TYR A 142 26.39 2.78 0.27
N PHE A 143 26.17 2.41 -0.99
CA PHE A 143 25.28 3.12 -1.89
C PHE A 143 23.85 3.19 -1.36
N SER A 144 23.33 2.09 -0.82
CA SER A 144 21.99 2.03 -0.21
C SER A 144 21.82 3.03 0.95
N ILE A 145 22.81 3.12 1.85
CA ILE A 145 22.80 4.10 2.95
C ILE A 145 22.86 5.53 2.40
N PHE A 146 23.73 5.79 1.43
CA PHE A 146 23.81 7.07 0.77
C PHE A 146 22.48 7.46 0.12
N LEU A 147 21.85 6.54 -0.61
CA LEU A 147 20.57 6.73 -1.29
C LEU A 147 19.43 7.02 -0.30
N PHE A 148 19.42 6.33 0.84
CA PHE A 148 18.49 6.59 1.94
C PHE A 148 18.62 8.03 2.46
N VAL A 149 19.85 8.47 2.75
CA VAL A 149 20.12 9.82 3.28
C VAL A 149 19.73 10.89 2.27
N VAL A 150 20.14 10.74 1.01
CA VAL A 150 19.84 11.72 -0.04
C VAL A 150 18.34 11.81 -0.30
N THR A 151 17.62 10.67 -0.33
CA THR A 151 16.15 10.65 -0.45
C THR A 151 15.50 11.42 0.70
N GLY A 152 15.96 11.18 1.93
CA GLY A 152 15.45 11.88 3.12
C GLY A 152 15.74 13.38 3.09
N MET A 153 16.93 13.77 2.64
CA MET A 153 17.29 15.19 2.47
C MET A 153 16.37 15.88 1.45
N VAL A 154 16.17 15.30 0.27
CA VAL A 154 15.28 15.87 -0.76
C VAL A 154 13.85 15.95 -0.24
N ALA A 155 13.34 14.88 0.37
CA ALA A 155 11.99 14.87 0.95
C ALA A 155 11.82 15.95 2.02
N THR A 156 12.82 16.15 2.87
CA THR A 156 12.83 17.18 3.92
C THR A 156 12.85 18.58 3.33
N ILE A 157 13.73 18.85 2.37
CA ILE A 157 13.85 20.16 1.71
C ILE A 157 12.54 20.54 1.02
N VAL A 158 11.98 19.63 0.22
CA VAL A 158 10.71 19.86 -0.49
C VAL A 158 9.55 20.02 0.50
N THR A 159 9.54 19.24 1.58
CA THR A 159 8.55 19.36 2.64
C THR A 159 8.60 20.74 3.30
N MET A 160 9.80 21.26 3.60
CA MET A 160 9.94 22.59 4.21
C MET A 160 9.59 23.73 3.24
N ALA A 161 9.81 23.53 1.95
CA ALA A 161 9.45 24.49 0.90
C ALA A 161 7.94 24.48 0.57
N THR A 162 7.21 23.43 0.93
CA THR A 162 5.78 23.26 0.60
C THR A 162 4.89 23.53 1.82
N LYS A 163 3.63 23.91 1.57
CA LYS A 163 2.64 24.14 2.64
C LYS A 163 2.43 22.88 3.50
N PRO A 164 2.41 22.99 4.83
CA PRO A 164 2.18 21.85 5.72
C PRO A 164 0.74 21.32 5.59
N ILE A 165 0.58 20.00 5.74
CA ILE A 165 -0.75 19.36 5.85
C ILE A 165 -1.43 19.76 7.17
N ASP A 166 -2.74 19.97 7.13
CA ASP A 166 -3.54 20.28 8.33
C ASP A 166 -3.52 19.11 9.34
N ARG A 167 -3.30 19.42 10.61
CA ARG A 167 -3.18 18.44 11.71
C ARG A 167 -4.43 17.59 11.89
N ARG A 168 -5.59 18.09 11.45
CA ARG A 168 -6.87 17.37 11.50
C ARG A 168 -6.89 16.10 10.61
N CYS A 169 -6.11 16.09 9.54
CA CYS A 169 -6.00 14.93 8.64
C CYS A 169 -5.02 13.87 9.16
N LEU A 170 -4.17 14.20 10.14
CA LEU A 170 -3.07 13.35 10.63
C LEU A 170 -3.43 12.47 11.83
N TYR A 171 -4.65 12.56 12.37
CA TYR A 171 -5.06 11.73 13.50
C TYR A 171 -4.96 10.24 13.15
N ARG A 172 -4.39 9.45 14.06
CA ARG A 172 -4.16 7.99 13.94
C ARG A 172 -3.19 7.54 12.82
N LEU A 173 -2.56 8.45 12.08
CA LEU A 173 -1.62 8.10 11.00
C LEU A 173 -0.15 8.09 11.42
N THR A 174 0.25 9.00 12.29
CA THR A 174 1.64 9.13 12.74
C THR A 174 1.83 8.47 14.10
N PHE A 175 3.07 8.09 14.42
CA PHE A 175 3.38 7.44 15.70
C PHE A 175 2.90 8.27 16.91
N TRP A 176 3.03 9.60 16.83
CA TRP A 176 2.63 10.53 17.88
C TRP A 176 1.11 10.70 18.00
N THR A 177 0.36 10.55 16.91
CA THR A 177 -1.10 10.75 16.87
C THR A 177 -1.90 9.46 17.01
N ARG A 178 -1.23 8.31 17.25
CA ARG A 178 -1.83 6.97 17.25
C ARG A 178 -2.97 6.76 18.26
N HIS A 179 -2.93 7.45 19.41
CA HIS A 179 -3.93 7.32 20.49
C HIS A 179 -4.98 8.44 20.50
N SER A 180 -4.97 9.34 19.49
CA SER A 180 -5.97 10.40 19.40
C SER A 180 -7.33 9.81 19.07
N LYS A 181 -8.35 10.11 19.89
CA LYS A 181 -9.76 9.72 19.66
C LYS A 181 -10.54 10.74 18.82
N LYS A 182 -9.90 11.82 18.37
CA LYS A 182 -10.56 12.87 17.59
C LYS A 182 -10.99 12.33 16.21
N PRO A 183 -12.15 12.75 15.67
CA PRO A 183 -12.57 12.35 14.34
C PRO A 183 -11.55 12.82 13.30
N ARG A 184 -11.17 11.92 12.40
CA ARG A 184 -10.24 12.22 11.30
C ARG A 184 -11.03 12.81 10.14
N LEU A 185 -10.54 13.91 9.60
CA LEU A 185 -11.06 14.48 8.36
C LEU A 185 -10.29 13.88 7.18
N ASP A 186 -11.01 13.47 6.13
CA ASP A 186 -10.38 12.93 4.92
C ASP A 186 -9.75 14.07 4.10
N ILE A 187 -8.56 13.82 3.56
CA ILE A 187 -7.83 14.86 2.84
C ILE A 187 -8.53 15.24 1.53
N ASP A 188 -9.24 14.29 0.92
CA ASP A 188 -10.01 14.49 -0.31
C ASP A 188 -11.18 15.46 -0.11
N THR A 189 -11.83 15.45 1.07
CA THR A 189 -12.92 16.39 1.37
C THR A 189 -12.37 17.80 1.54
N VAL A 190 -11.22 17.95 2.22
CA VAL A 190 -10.56 19.25 2.37
C VAL A 190 -10.15 19.84 1.01
N HIS A 191 -9.59 19.03 0.11
CA HIS A 191 -9.25 19.47 -1.23
C HIS A 191 -10.49 19.86 -2.05
N ALA A 192 -11.59 19.12 -1.92
CA ALA A 192 -12.86 19.46 -2.56
C ALA A 192 -13.38 20.83 -2.07
N ASP A 193 -13.33 21.10 -0.77
CA ASP A 193 -13.77 22.37 -0.17
C ASP A 193 -12.93 23.58 -0.62
N TYR A 194 -11.61 23.40 -0.78
CA TYR A 194 -10.74 24.42 -1.36
C TYR A 194 -11.06 24.69 -2.83
N SER A 195 -11.36 23.64 -3.61
CA SER A 195 -11.69 23.76 -5.03
C SER A 195 -13.07 24.39 -5.26
N SER A 196 -14.05 24.11 -4.42
CA SER A 196 -15.39 24.71 -4.47
C SER A 196 -15.40 26.17 -3.98
N SER A 197 -14.56 26.52 -3.00
CA SER A 197 -14.40 27.90 -2.52
C SER A 197 -13.71 28.83 -3.53
N SER A 198 -12.99 28.29 -4.52
CA SER A 198 -12.42 29.07 -5.63
C SER A 198 -13.42 29.37 -6.75
N SER A 199 -14.59 28.72 -6.75
CA SER A 199 -15.72 29.01 -7.63
C SER A 199 -16.86 29.59 -6.80
N GLY A 200 -16.86 30.91 -6.63
CA GLY A 200 -17.91 31.59 -5.87
C GLY A 200 -19.30 31.26 -6.41
N THR A 201 -20.18 30.73 -5.57
CA THR A 201 -21.54 31.21 -5.22
C THR A 201 -22.26 30.14 -4.39
N SER A 202 -23.07 30.59 -3.42
CA SER A 202 -24.03 29.83 -2.58
C SER A 202 -23.53 29.40 -1.20
N SER A 203 -23.14 30.40 -0.41
CA SER A 203 -23.35 30.42 1.04
C SER A 203 -24.85 30.18 1.33
N GLU A 204 -25.18 29.18 2.15
CA GLU A 204 -26.36 29.14 3.07
C GLU A 204 -26.58 27.75 3.70
N SER A 205 -26.00 26.67 3.16
CA SER A 205 -26.19 25.31 3.71
C SER A 205 -25.14 24.92 4.77
N HIS A 206 -23.95 25.52 4.74
CA HIS A 206 -22.78 25.08 5.53
C HIS A 206 -22.65 25.79 6.89
N GLU A 207 -23.36 26.89 7.09
CA GLU A 207 -23.35 27.64 8.35
C GLU A 207 -24.09 26.88 9.48
N ARG A 208 -24.96 25.92 9.11
CA ARG A 208 -25.68 25.07 10.07
C ARG A 208 -24.82 23.93 10.61
N GLU A 209 -23.90 23.35 9.83
CA GLU A 209 -22.98 22.32 10.35
C GLU A 209 -21.88 22.92 11.24
N MET A 210 -21.44 24.15 10.96
CA MET A 210 -20.40 24.81 11.74
C MET A 210 -20.90 25.35 13.10
N GLN A 211 -22.21 25.59 13.25
CA GLN A 211 -22.82 25.96 14.54
C GLN A 211 -23.02 24.74 15.46
N VAL A 212 -23.31 23.55 14.91
CA VAL A 212 -23.47 22.33 15.71
C VAL A 212 -22.14 21.90 16.35
N LEU A 213 -21.00 22.08 15.67
CA LEU A 213 -19.69 21.73 16.23
C LEU A 213 -19.17 22.72 17.28
N LYS A 214 -19.64 23.98 17.29
CA LYS A 214 -19.24 24.96 18.32
C LYS A 214 -20.00 24.78 19.63
N GLN A 215 -21.14 24.09 19.62
CA GLN A 215 -22.00 23.94 20.79
C GLN A 215 -21.63 22.74 21.68
N THR A 216 -20.68 21.90 21.24
CA THR A 216 -20.25 20.72 22.01
C THR A 216 -18.99 20.96 22.87
N ASP A 217 -18.50 22.20 22.94
CA ASP A 217 -17.28 22.55 23.71
C ASP A 217 -17.56 22.92 25.20
N GLU A 218 -18.81 22.99 25.66
CA GLU A 218 -19.14 23.29 27.07
C GLU A 218 -20.26 22.40 27.63
N SER A 219 -19.97 21.15 28.00
CA SER A 219 -20.59 20.45 29.14
C SER A 219 -20.03 19.02 29.29
N GLU A 220 -19.78 18.65 30.54
CA GLU A 220 -19.35 17.32 30.96
C GLU A 220 -20.44 16.24 30.81
N ASP A 221 -19.95 15.00 30.75
CA ASP A 221 -20.55 13.75 31.23
C ASP A 221 -21.42 12.89 30.27
N PHE A 222 -21.29 11.58 30.49
CA PHE A 222 -21.77 10.35 29.81
C PHE A 222 -23.30 10.35 29.45
N PRO A 223 -23.84 9.43 28.59
CA PRO A 223 -23.61 7.99 28.71
C PRO A 223 -23.65 7.07 27.46
N GLU A 224 -23.18 5.86 27.73
CA GLU A 224 -23.55 4.53 27.22
C GLU A 224 -24.71 4.44 26.20
N LYS A 225 -24.45 3.73 25.10
CA LYS A 225 -25.35 3.55 23.95
C LYS A 225 -26.48 2.55 24.32
N PRO A 226 -27.77 2.90 24.20
CA PRO A 226 -28.83 1.93 24.37
C PRO A 226 -29.00 1.06 23.11
N GLU A 227 -29.43 -0.15 23.41
CA GLU A 227 -29.92 -1.21 22.54
C GLU A 227 -31.12 -0.76 21.67
N ASN A 228 -31.23 -1.37 20.49
CA ASN A 228 -32.43 -1.52 19.67
C ASN A 228 -33.07 -0.25 19.07
N THR A 229 -32.85 -0.02 17.78
CA THR A 229 -33.85 0.62 16.91
C THR A 229 -33.71 0.07 15.50
N GLU A 230 -34.71 -0.73 15.12
CA GLU A 230 -35.02 -1.11 13.74
C GLU A 230 -35.42 0.15 12.96
N ALA A 231 -34.74 0.42 11.84
CA ALA A 231 -35.17 1.34 10.77
C ALA A 231 -34.18 1.17 9.61
N GLY A 232 -34.54 1.05 8.34
CA GLY A 232 -35.80 1.01 7.65
C GLY A 232 -35.46 0.68 6.19
N ASP A 233 -36.33 -0.07 5.52
CA ASP A 233 -36.16 -0.45 4.11
C ASP A 233 -36.05 0.79 3.22
N VAL A 234 -34.92 0.92 2.52
CA VAL A 234 -34.82 1.79 1.34
C VAL A 234 -35.06 0.89 0.14
N ILE A 235 -36.32 0.79 -0.26
CA ILE A 235 -36.74 0.17 -1.52
C ILE A 235 -36.24 1.09 -2.65
N VAL A 236 -35.22 0.64 -3.36
CA VAL A 236 -34.93 1.12 -4.72
C VAL A 236 -35.57 0.11 -5.66
N GLU A 237 -36.80 0.39 -6.07
CA GLU A 237 -37.35 -0.19 -7.29
C GLU A 237 -36.52 0.37 -8.46
N ASP A 238 -36.00 -0.51 -9.31
CA ASP A 238 -35.96 -0.22 -10.74
C ASP A 238 -35.83 -1.50 -11.57
N SER A 239 -36.85 -1.65 -12.43
CA SER A 239 -37.01 -2.43 -13.64
C SER A 239 -36.38 -3.83 -13.74
N GLU A 240 -37.27 -4.83 -13.62
CA GLU A 240 -37.21 -6.04 -14.42
C GLU A 240 -36.95 -5.71 -15.90
N ASN A 241 -35.84 -6.19 -16.44
CA ASN A 241 -35.73 -6.45 -17.86
C ASN A 241 -35.50 -7.95 -18.06
N ASN A 242 -36.56 -8.57 -18.52
CA ASN A 242 -36.69 -9.95 -18.93
C ASN A 242 -35.67 -10.26 -20.04
N ALA A 243 -34.79 -11.23 -19.80
CA ALA A 243 -33.94 -11.80 -20.86
C ALA A 243 -33.75 -13.30 -20.61
N ASN A 244 -34.70 -14.07 -21.13
CA ASN A 244 -34.57 -15.37 -21.78
C ASN A 244 -33.55 -16.39 -21.21
N HIS A 245 -34.11 -17.53 -20.81
CA HIS A 245 -33.45 -18.83 -20.82
C HIS A 245 -32.82 -19.11 -22.20
N GLY A 246 -31.53 -18.80 -22.34
CA GLY A 246 -30.69 -19.21 -23.46
C GLY A 246 -29.55 -20.09 -22.94
N GLY A 247 -29.48 -21.34 -23.43
CA GLY A 247 -28.50 -22.34 -23.00
C GLY A 247 -27.08 -21.77 -22.92
N THR A 248 -26.48 -21.80 -21.73
CA THR A 248 -25.13 -21.29 -21.54
C THR A 248 -24.12 -22.28 -22.11
N SER A 249 -23.40 -21.86 -23.15
CA SER A 249 -22.32 -22.60 -23.80
C SER A 249 -21.28 -23.10 -22.79
N CYS A 250 -20.81 -24.34 -22.95
CA CYS A 250 -19.79 -24.98 -22.11
C CYS A 250 -18.54 -24.10 -21.93
N TYR A 251 -18.17 -23.34 -22.97
CA TYR A 251 -17.09 -22.36 -22.92
C TYR A 251 -17.32 -21.25 -21.89
N ARG A 252 -18.56 -20.77 -21.76
CA ARG A 252 -18.94 -19.75 -20.76
C ARG A 252 -18.91 -20.33 -19.35
N ARG A 253 -19.22 -21.62 -19.17
CA ARG A 253 -19.07 -22.32 -17.88
C ARG A 253 -17.61 -22.49 -17.48
N ILE A 254 -16.75 -22.89 -18.41
CA ILE A 254 -15.30 -22.99 -18.19
C ILE A 254 -14.71 -21.60 -17.90
N PHE A 255 -15.13 -20.57 -18.65
CA PHE A 255 -14.73 -19.19 -18.40
C PHE A 255 -15.20 -18.71 -17.02
N ASN A 256 -16.46 -18.94 -16.64
CA ASN A 256 -16.96 -18.57 -15.32
C ASN A 256 -16.25 -19.32 -14.18
N TRP A 257 -15.91 -20.59 -14.40
CA TRP A 257 -15.13 -21.39 -13.45
C TRP A 257 -13.67 -20.90 -13.33
N ILE A 258 -13.00 -20.63 -14.46
CA ILE A 258 -11.65 -20.04 -14.53
C ILE A 258 -11.63 -18.61 -13.97
N CYS A 259 -12.72 -17.87 -14.09
CA CYS A 259 -12.86 -16.51 -13.55
C CYS A 259 -13.32 -16.50 -12.09
N GLY A 260 -13.73 -17.63 -11.51
CA GLY A 260 -14.28 -17.67 -10.14
C GLY A 260 -15.57 -16.88 -9.98
N LEU A 261 -16.33 -16.74 -11.07
CA LEU A 261 -17.69 -16.19 -11.09
C LEU A 261 -18.63 -17.24 -10.48
N GLU A 262 -18.51 -17.43 -9.18
CA GLU A 262 -19.63 -17.96 -8.40
C GLU A 262 -20.71 -16.88 -8.40
N ASN A 263 -21.99 -17.25 -8.46
CA ASN A 263 -23.07 -16.28 -8.33
C ASN A 263 -23.02 -15.73 -6.90
N VAL A 264 -22.22 -14.70 -6.69
CA VAL A 264 -22.03 -14.10 -5.37
C VAL A 264 -23.33 -13.41 -4.99
N ASP A 265 -24.08 -14.04 -4.11
CA ASP A 265 -25.32 -13.50 -3.56
C ASP A 265 -25.06 -12.11 -2.96
N LYS A 266 -25.91 -11.13 -3.34
CA LYS A 266 -25.80 -9.73 -2.90
C LYS A 266 -25.79 -9.60 -1.37
N THR A 267 -26.43 -10.54 -0.67
CA THR A 267 -26.46 -10.67 0.80
C THR A 267 -25.05 -10.87 1.40
N HIS A 268 -24.18 -11.62 0.72
CA HIS A 268 -22.78 -11.82 1.16
C HIS A 268 -21.92 -10.56 0.97
N ILE A 269 -22.20 -9.76 -0.06
CA ILE A 269 -21.49 -8.49 -0.30
C ILE A 269 -21.78 -7.50 0.83
N ASN A 270 -23.06 -7.41 1.25
CA ASN A 270 -23.44 -6.50 2.34
C ASN A 270 -22.80 -6.91 3.67
N LYS A 271 -22.79 -8.22 3.99
CA LYS A 271 -22.08 -8.75 5.17
C LYS A 271 -20.58 -8.45 5.15
N ARG A 272 -19.91 -8.60 4.00
CA ARG A 272 -18.48 -8.24 3.86
C ARG A 272 -18.21 -6.75 4.03
N LYS A 273 -19.12 -5.87 3.57
CA LYS A 273 -19.00 -4.42 3.76
C LYS A 273 -19.13 -4.04 5.23
N VAL A 274 -20.14 -4.58 5.93
CA VAL A 274 -20.32 -4.37 7.37
C VAL A 274 -19.10 -4.87 8.15
N GLN A 275 -18.61 -6.07 7.84
CA GLN A 275 -17.42 -6.63 8.48
C GLN A 275 -16.13 -5.85 8.16
N ARG A 276 -16.04 -5.21 6.99
CA ARG A 276 -14.91 -4.32 6.67
C ARG A 276 -14.91 -3.09 7.58
N VAL A 277 -16.08 -2.51 7.86
CA VAL A 277 -16.20 -1.36 8.76
C VAL A 277 -15.83 -1.74 10.20
N ASP A 278 -16.24 -2.93 10.66
CA ASP A 278 -15.86 -3.46 11.98
C ASP A 278 -14.34 -3.70 12.10
N MET A 279 -13.66 -4.09 11.02
CA MET A 279 -12.20 -4.29 11.03
C MET A 279 -11.38 -2.98 11.06
N VAL A 280 -12.00 -1.81 10.84
CA VAL A 280 -11.33 -0.50 10.96
C VAL A 280 -11.33 0.01 12.40
N ASP A 281 -12.08 -0.64 13.29
CA ASP A 281 -12.05 -0.34 14.72
C ASP A 281 -10.73 -0.88 15.33
N ILE A 282 -9.91 0.04 15.84
CA ILE A 282 -8.62 -0.26 16.50
C ILE A 282 -8.87 -0.66 17.98
N ALA A 283 -10.12 -0.86 18.38
CA ALA A 283 -10.49 -1.37 19.70
C ALA A 283 -9.99 -2.81 19.89
N GLU A 284 -8.72 -2.95 20.27
CA GLU A 284 -8.11 -4.24 20.59
C GLU A 284 -8.68 -4.73 21.93
N GLN A 285 -9.31 -5.91 21.90
CA GLN A 285 -9.81 -6.53 23.12
C GLN A 285 -8.63 -6.83 24.08
N PRO A 286 -8.75 -6.54 25.38
CA PRO A 286 -7.61 -6.58 26.33
C PRO A 286 -6.97 -7.97 26.47
N ARG A 287 -7.73 -9.04 26.21
CA ARG A 287 -7.21 -10.42 26.21
C ARG A 287 -6.26 -10.71 25.06
N TRP A 288 -6.58 -10.25 23.85
CA TRP A 288 -5.76 -10.50 22.66
C TRP A 288 -4.46 -9.69 22.69
N LYS A 289 -4.50 -8.47 23.23
CA LYS A 289 -3.31 -7.67 23.51
C LYS A 289 -2.36 -8.38 24.48
N LEU A 290 -2.89 -8.99 25.54
CA LEU A 290 -2.09 -9.74 26.51
C LEU A 290 -1.44 -10.96 25.85
N VAL A 291 -2.21 -11.73 25.08
CA VAL A 291 -1.71 -12.90 24.35
C VAL A 291 -0.63 -12.51 23.35
N SER A 292 -0.85 -11.44 22.57
CA SER A 292 0.11 -10.91 21.60
C SER A 292 1.41 -10.47 22.26
N ASN A 293 1.33 -9.70 23.35
CA ASN A 293 2.51 -9.24 24.08
C ASN A 293 3.30 -10.41 24.70
N VAL A 294 2.62 -11.41 25.28
CA VAL A 294 3.28 -12.60 25.82
C VAL A 294 3.98 -13.39 24.71
N ALA A 295 3.32 -13.60 23.58
CA ALA A 295 3.92 -14.28 22.43
C ALA A 295 5.15 -13.53 21.89
N ALA A 296 5.09 -12.20 21.81
CA ALA A 296 6.22 -11.37 21.40
C ALA A 296 7.41 -11.51 22.36
N VAL A 297 7.18 -11.53 23.67
CA VAL A 297 8.22 -11.73 24.69
C VAL A 297 8.84 -13.13 24.55
N VAL A 298 8.03 -14.18 24.37
CA VAL A 298 8.51 -15.55 24.15
C VAL A 298 9.38 -15.62 22.89
N CYS A 299 8.93 -15.01 21.78
CA CYS A 299 9.71 -14.96 20.55
C CYS A 299 11.05 -14.23 20.73
N MET A 300 11.07 -13.10 21.45
CA MET A 300 12.30 -12.36 21.76
C MET A 300 13.27 -13.21 22.60
N ILE A 301 12.77 -13.91 23.62
CA ILE A 301 13.58 -14.81 24.45
C ILE A 301 14.15 -15.94 23.59
N CYS A 302 13.33 -16.59 22.75
CA CYS A 302 13.79 -17.64 21.83
C CYS A 302 14.89 -17.14 20.90
N MET A 303 14.71 -15.97 20.27
CA MET A 303 15.71 -15.37 19.39
C MET A 303 17.03 -15.09 20.11
N ILE A 304 16.97 -14.55 21.34
CA ILE A 304 18.16 -14.29 22.16
C ILE A 304 18.85 -15.60 22.54
N THR A 305 18.11 -16.64 22.95
CA THR A 305 18.70 -17.95 23.28
C THR A 305 19.36 -18.61 22.09
N VAL A 306 18.76 -18.53 20.90
CA VAL A 306 19.36 -19.04 19.66
C VAL A 306 20.63 -18.25 19.33
N ALA A 307 20.61 -16.92 19.45
CA ALA A 307 21.80 -16.09 19.22
C ALA A 307 22.95 -16.43 20.19
N ILE A 308 22.66 -16.71 21.47
CA ILE A 308 23.68 -17.08 22.47
C ILE A 308 24.22 -18.50 22.23
N VAL A 309 23.38 -19.44 21.79
CA VAL A 309 23.80 -20.83 21.55
C VAL A 309 24.62 -20.99 20.28
N PHE A 310 24.43 -20.12 19.29
CA PHE A 310 25.09 -20.19 17.98
C PHE A 310 26.13 -19.08 17.74
N ALA A 311 26.43 -18.25 18.74
CA ALA A 311 27.56 -17.30 18.74
C ALA A 311 28.76 -17.90 19.49
#